data_AF-F0Z9Y5-F1
#
_entry.id   AF-F0Z9Y5-F1
#
_cell.length_a   1.000
_cell.length_b   1.000
_cell.length_c   1.000
_cell.angle_alpha   90.00
_cell.angle_beta   90.00
_cell.angle_gamma   90.00
#
_symmetry.space_group_name_H-M   'P 1'
#
loop_
_entity.id
_entity.type
_entity.pdbx_description
1 polymer ?
#
loop_
_entity_poly.entity_id
_entity_poly.type
_entity_poly.pdbx_seq_one_letter_code
_entity_poly.pdbx_strand_id
1 'polypeptide(L)'
;MSIQSQDDFFKFEKLCKDFYLMHEDTIKIDEVLHQYFLNPNFLNEYKQILTFTKNSYVVAQVFRGLIKCVTSFWTSLTPTQKTDMSKYIGYNNNSNNNN
;
A
#
# COMPACT_ATOMS: atom_id res chain seq x y z
N MET A 1 -5.82 -12.14 -2.00
CA MET A 1 -6.90 -11.16 -1.74
C MET A 1 -6.83 -10.05 -2.80
N SER A 2 -7.97 -9.53 -3.26
CA SER A 2 -8.11 -8.40 -4.19
C SER A 2 -9.29 -7.57 -3.69
N ILE A 3 -9.19 -6.24 -3.71
CA ILE A 3 -10.25 -5.36 -3.19
C ILE A 3 -11.15 -4.98 -4.36
N GLN A 4 -12.28 -5.68 -4.51
CA GLN A 4 -13.20 -5.52 -5.64
C GLN A 4 -14.53 -4.88 -5.24
N SER A 5 -14.81 -4.83 -3.94
CA SER A 5 -16.06 -4.30 -3.38
C SER A 5 -15.79 -3.42 -2.16
N GLN A 6 -16.82 -2.67 -1.75
CA GLN A 6 -16.79 -1.89 -0.52
C GLN A 6 -16.61 -2.78 0.72
N ASP A 7 -17.20 -3.98 0.73
CA ASP A 7 -17.04 -4.94 1.83
C ASP A 7 -15.61 -5.46 1.93
N ASP A 8 -14.93 -5.68 0.80
CA ASP A 8 -13.51 -6.06 0.80
C ASP A 8 -12.65 -4.94 1.37
N PHE A 9 -12.98 -3.69 1.03
CA PHE A 9 -12.29 -2.53 1.58
C PHE A 9 -12.48 -2.45 3.10
N PHE A 10 -13.69 -2.65 3.63
CA PHE A 10 -13.91 -2.63 5.08
C PHE A 10 -13.17 -3.76 5.81
N LYS A 11 -13.08 -4.96 5.21
CA LYS A 11 -12.27 -6.06 5.75
C LYS A 11 -10.79 -5.70 5.76
N PHE A 12 -10.29 -5.12 4.68
CA PHE A 12 -8.91 -4.65 4.59
C PHE A 12 -8.62 -3.54 5.61
N GLU A 13 -9.51 -2.56 5.74
CA GLU A 13 -9.40 -1.48 6.71
C GLU A 13 -9.33 -2.00 8.14
N LYS A 14 -10.18 -2.97 8.47
CA LYS A 14 -10.14 -3.66 9.76
C LYS A 14 -8.79 -4.36 9.98
N LEU A 15 -8.29 -5.11 9.00
CA LEU A 15 -6.97 -5.77 9.10
C LEU A 15 -5.85 -4.74 9.30
N CYS A 16 -5.87 -3.62 8.58
CA CYS A 16 -4.87 -2.57 8.75
C CYS A 16 -4.90 -1.99 10.16
N LYS A 17 -6.08 -1.77 10.73
CA LYS A 17 -6.25 -1.28 12.10
C LYS A 17 -5.78 -2.32 13.11
N ASP A 18 -6.23 -3.56 12.97
CA ASP A 18 -5.94 -4.65 13.91
C ASP A 18 -4.44 -4.97 13.94
N PHE A 19 -3.71 -4.81 12.83
CA PHE A 19 -2.25 -4.94 12.82
C PHE A 19 -1.56 -4.11 13.91
N TYR A 20 -2.03 -2.88 14.15
CA TYR A 20 -1.44 -1.96 15.12
C TYR A 20 -2.03 -2.12 16.54
N LEU A 21 -3.23 -2.67 16.66
CA LEU A 21 -3.97 -2.70 17.93
C LEU A 21 -4.04 -4.08 18.59
N MET A 22 -3.94 -5.17 17.81
CA MET A 22 -4.08 -6.54 18.30
C MET A 22 -2.73 -7.25 18.32
N HIS A 23 -1.93 -6.97 19.34
CA HIS A 23 -0.55 -7.48 19.47
C HIS A 23 -0.43 -9.01 19.39
N GLU A 24 -1.41 -9.75 19.91
CA GLU A 24 -1.41 -11.22 19.92
C GLU A 24 -1.62 -11.83 18.53
N ASP A 25 -2.30 -11.12 17.63
CA ASP A 25 -2.60 -11.58 16.27
C ASP A 25 -1.78 -10.85 15.20
N THR A 26 -0.91 -9.89 15.58
CA THR A 26 -0.11 -9.09 14.63
C THR A 26 0.65 -9.96 13.63
N ILE A 27 1.22 -11.09 14.04
CA ILE A 27 1.96 -12.00 13.14
C ILE A 27 1.04 -12.56 12.05
N LYS A 28 -0.13 -13.09 12.42
CA LYS A 28 -1.10 -13.66 11.47
C LYS A 28 -1.65 -12.57 10.54
N ILE A 29 -1.95 -11.39 11.08
CA ILE A 29 -2.41 -10.25 10.30
C ILE A 29 -1.33 -9.80 9.32
N ASP A 30 -0.07 -9.81 9.75
CA ASP A 30 1.06 -9.46 8.89
C ASP A 30 1.20 -10.43 7.71
N GLU A 31 1.02 -11.74 7.95
CA GLU A 31 1.04 -12.73 6.88
C GLU A 31 -0.05 -12.46 5.84
N VAL A 32 -1.28 -12.17 6.27
CA VAL A 32 -2.41 -11.85 5.37
C VAL A 32 -2.12 -10.59 4.57
N LEU A 33 -1.69 -9.51 5.24
CA LEU A 33 -1.33 -8.25 4.58
C LEU A 33 -0.15 -8.45 3.62
N HIS A 34 0.84 -9.24 4.00
CA HIS A 34 1.98 -9.55 3.17
C HIS A 34 1.56 -10.26 1.88
N GLN A 35 0.73 -11.30 1.96
CA GLN A 35 0.20 -11.99 0.79
C GLN A 35 -0.60 -11.04 -0.13
N TYR A 36 -1.32 -10.08 0.45
CA TYR A 36 -1.99 -9.06 -0.33
C TYR A 36 -1.00 -8.16 -1.10
N PHE A 37 0.06 -7.68 -0.45
CA PHE A 37 1.07 -6.82 -1.09
C PHE A 37 1.88 -7.51 -2.18
N LEU A 38 2.03 -8.84 -2.12
CA LEU A 38 2.68 -9.61 -3.17
C LEU A 38 1.77 -9.87 -4.38
N ASN A 39 0.46 -9.60 -4.27
CA ASN A 39 -0.48 -9.78 -5.37
C ASN A 39 -0.26 -8.70 -6.44
N PRO A 40 -0.10 -9.05 -7.75
CA PRO A 40 -0.03 -8.06 -8.82
C PRO A 40 -1.17 -7.03 -8.84
N ASN A 41 -2.36 -7.42 -8.37
CA ASN A 41 -3.50 -6.51 -8.28
C ASN A 41 -3.25 -5.34 -7.33
N PHE A 42 -2.43 -5.51 -6.28
CA PHE A 42 -2.11 -4.43 -5.35
C PHE A 42 -1.51 -3.22 -6.08
N LEU A 43 -0.66 -3.43 -7.09
CA LEU A 43 -0.05 -2.36 -7.89
C LEU A 43 -1.07 -1.58 -8.74
N ASN A 44 -2.25 -2.16 -8.97
CA ASN A 44 -3.37 -1.50 -9.65
C ASN A 44 -4.32 -0.82 -8.65
N GLU A 45 -4.55 -1.46 -7.49
CA GLU A 45 -5.53 -1.05 -6.48
C GLU A 45 -5.03 0.08 -5.56
N TYR A 46 -3.73 0.11 -5.22
CA TYR A 46 -3.22 1.02 -4.18
C TYR A 46 -3.50 2.50 -4.45
N LYS A 47 -3.52 2.91 -5.72
CA LYS A 47 -3.79 4.29 -6.13
C LYS A 47 -5.19 4.71 -5.74
N GLN A 48 -6.18 3.86 -6.04
CA GLN A 48 -7.57 4.10 -5.69
C GLN A 48 -7.74 4.12 -4.17
N ILE A 49 -7.10 3.18 -3.47
CA ILE A 49 -7.13 3.13 -2.00
C ILE A 49 -6.62 4.46 -1.41
N LEU A 50 -5.44 4.93 -1.84
CA LEU A 50 -4.85 6.19 -1.36
C LEU A 50 -5.64 7.44 -1.76
N THR A 51 -6.37 7.41 -2.87
CA THR A 51 -7.23 8.54 -3.28
C THR A 51 -8.44 8.70 -2.37
N PHE A 52 -9.06 7.61 -1.91
CA PHE A 52 -10.34 7.68 -1.19
C PHE A 52 -10.21 7.54 0.33
N THR A 53 -9.22 6.80 0.83
CA THR A 53 -9.13 6.54 2.26
C THR A 53 -8.60 7.74 3.03
N LYS A 54 -9.24 8.05 4.16
CA LYS A 54 -8.72 8.98 5.19
C LYS A 54 -8.18 8.25 6.41
N ASN A 55 -8.21 6.91 6.39
CA ASN A 55 -7.80 6.09 7.51
C ASN A 55 -6.27 5.97 7.54
N SER A 56 -5.64 6.51 8.59
CA SER A 56 -4.18 6.53 8.72
C SER A 56 -3.56 5.13 8.81
N TYR A 57 -4.26 4.15 9.40
CA TYR A 57 -3.78 2.77 9.45
C TYR A 57 -3.71 2.15 8.06
N VAL A 58 -4.71 2.42 7.23
CA VAL A 58 -4.74 1.97 5.83
C VAL A 58 -3.61 2.64 5.04
N VAL A 59 -3.47 3.95 5.15
CA VAL A 59 -2.40 4.70 4.47
C VAL A 59 -1.03 4.13 4.84
N ALA A 60 -0.76 3.93 6.13
CA ALA A 60 0.51 3.38 6.61
C ALA A 60 0.79 1.96 6.06
N GLN A 61 -0.21 1.08 6.05
CA GLN A 61 -0.06 -0.27 5.51
C GLN A 61 0.13 -0.28 3.99
N VAL A 62 -0.55 0.59 3.24
CA VAL A 62 -0.34 0.71 1.80
C VAL A 62 1.09 1.17 1.50
N PHE A 63 1.62 2.17 2.20
CA PHE A 63 3.02 2.58 2.04
C PHE A 63 3.99 1.45 2.39
N ARG A 64 3.74 0.71 3.47
CA ARG A 64 4.53 -0.48 3.82
C ARG A 64 4.49 -1.54 2.71
N GLY A 65 3.33 -1.76 2.09
CA GLY A 65 3.17 -2.64 0.94
C GLY A 65 4.00 -2.17 -0.26
N LEU A 66 3.94 -0.87 -0.60
CA LEU A 66 4.71 -0.29 -1.70
C LEU A 66 6.23 -0.44 -1.48
N ILE A 67 6.72 -0.17 -0.26
CA ILE A 67 8.13 -0.37 0.10
C ILE A 67 8.52 -1.84 -0.10
N LYS A 68 7.69 -2.79 0.36
CA LYS A 68 7.92 -4.22 0.14
C LYS A 68 8.01 -4.55 -1.35
N CYS A 69 7.08 -4.09 -2.19
CA CYS A 69 7.11 -4.31 -3.63
C CYS A 69 8.41 -3.78 -4.26
N VAL A 70 8.86 -2.59 -3.84
CA VAL A 70 10.15 -2.03 -4.29
C VAL A 70 11.30 -2.94 -3.86
N THR A 71 11.38 -3.32 -2.59
CA THR A 71 12.50 -4.13 -2.08
C THR A 71 12.52 -5.56 -2.64
N SER A 72 11.36 -6.13 -2.97
CA SER A 72 11.24 -7.52 -3.42
C SER A 72 11.25 -7.67 -4.94
N PHE A 73 10.74 -6.70 -5.69
CA PHE A 73 10.45 -6.86 -7.13
C PHE A 73 10.92 -5.70 -8.01
N TRP A 74 11.81 -4.81 -7.53
CA TRP A 74 12.27 -3.64 -8.29
C TRP A 74 12.65 -3.93 -9.74
N THR A 75 13.39 -5.01 -9.98
CA THR A 75 13.85 -5.39 -11.33
C THR A 75 12.71 -5.78 -12.27
N SER A 76 11.67 -6.42 -11.73
CA SER A 76 10.50 -6.92 -12.47
C SER A 76 9.42 -5.85 -12.72
N LEU A 77 9.52 -4.70 -12.05
CA LEU A 77 8.56 -3.61 -12.20
C LEU A 77 8.76 -2.87 -13.52
N THR A 78 7.65 -2.56 -14.19
CA THR A 78 7.64 -1.72 -15.40
C THR A 78 8.11 -0.29 -15.09
N PRO A 79 8.65 0.46 -16.07
CA PRO A 79 9.03 1.85 -15.87
C PRO A 79 7.90 2.71 -15.30
N THR A 80 6.66 2.51 -15.78
CA THR A 80 5.47 3.22 -15.27
C THR A 80 5.21 2.94 -13.80
N GLN A 81 5.25 1.66 -13.38
CA GLN A 81 5.06 1.30 -11.97
C GLN A 81 6.12 1.93 -11.07
N LYS A 82 7.39 1.95 -11.52
CA LYS A 82 8.50 2.61 -10.80
C LYS A 82 8.23 4.10 -10.62
N THR A 83 7.94 4.81 -11.72
CA THR A 83 7.65 6.25 -11.70
C THR A 83 6.47 6.58 -10.80
N ASP A 84 5.40 5.79 -10.86
CA ASP A 84 4.21 6.04 -10.04
C ASP A 84 4.51 5.83 -8.56
N MET A 85 5.15 4.72 -8.17
CA MET A 85 5.49 4.49 -6.76
C MET A 85 6.46 5.54 -6.22
N SER A 86 7.41 6.03 -7.04
CA SER A 86 8.32 7.11 -6.63
C SER A 86 7.60 8.42 -6.29
N LYS A 87 6.43 8.71 -6.88
CA LYS A 87 5.63 9.90 -6.51
C LYS A 87 4.98 9.78 -5.13
N TYR A 88 4.68 8.55 -4.72
CA TYR A 88 4.05 8.28 -3.42
C TYR A 88 5.11 8.10 -2.32
N ILE A 89 6.15 7.30 -2.57
CA ILE A 89 7.20 6.99 -1.59
C ILE A 89 8.23 8.13 -1.49
N GLY A 90 8.54 8.78 -2.61
CA GLY A 90 9.49 9.88 -2.67
C GLY A 90 8.83 11.19 -2.29
N TYR A 91 9.33 11.81 -1.22
CA TYR A 91 9.11 13.22 -0.93
C TYR A 91 9.49 14.04 -2.18
N ASN A 92 8.50 14.61 -2.86
CA ASN A 92 8.74 15.37 -4.08
C ASN A 92 9.38 16.72 -3.66
N ASN A 93 10.71 16.81 -3.73
CA ASN A 93 11.47 18.06 -3.60
C ASN A 93 11.25 18.96 -4.84
N ASN A 94 10.00 19.23 -5.19
CA ASN A 94 9.68 20.36 -6.06
C ASN A 94 9.38 21.58 -5.18
N SER A 95 10.41 22.04 -4.46
CA SER A 95 10.49 23.46 -4.10
C SER A 95 10.78 24.22 -5.40
N ASN A 96 9.73 24.84 -5.93
CA ASN A 96 9.72 26.01 -6.82
C ASN A 96 11.07 26.38 -7.45
N ASN A 97 11.31 25.91 -8.68
CA ASN A 97 12.04 26.69 -9.67
C ASN A 97 11.01 27.25 -10.66
N ASN A 98 10.37 28.35 -10.27
CA ASN A 98 9.69 29.25 -11.21
C ASN A 98 10.43 30.58 -11.15
N ASN A 99 11.04 30.91 -12.29
CA ASN A 99 11.56 32.19 -12.78
C ASN A 99 11.42 33.43 -11.91
#